data_AF-A0A2E2PGW4-F1
#
_entry.id   AF-A0A2E2PGW4-F1
#
_cell.length_a   1.000
_cell.length_b   1.000
_cell.length_c   1.000
_cell.angle_alpha   90.00
_cell.angle_beta   90.00
_cell.angle_gamma   90.00
#
_symmetry.space_group_name_H-M   'P 1'
#
loop_
_entity.id
_entity.type
_entity.pdbx_description
1 polymer ?
#
loop_
_entity_poly.entity_id
_entity_poly.type
_entity_poly.pdbx_seq_one_letter_code
_entity_poly.pdbx_strand_id
1 'polypeptide(L)'
;MFNLSYEERLSKWREFREHLESSSNPLNDVVQFYKLAPTVSIHTDPFNKKSWPGPWELLNENQYCSFCKILGMCYTLQLTESFNGKTFEIIIGRDMENNARLYLLSINKEVIGLDDNYVHVDQLPESIIIERNYSMPELQ
;
A
#
# COMPACT_ATOMS: atom_id res chain seq x y z
N MET A 1 -2.99 16.10 -3.82
CA MET A 1 -3.67 15.03 -4.58
C MET A 1 -5.10 14.83 -4.12
N PHE A 2 -5.35 14.44 -2.87
CA PHE A 2 -6.65 13.93 -2.42
C PHE A 2 -7.82 14.92 -2.35
N ASN A 3 -7.60 16.21 -2.63
CA ASN A 3 -8.67 17.23 -2.71
C ASN A 3 -8.97 17.67 -4.16
N LEU A 4 -8.41 16.97 -5.15
CA LEU A 4 -8.51 17.31 -6.58
C LEU A 4 -9.60 16.48 -7.28
N SER A 5 -9.97 16.85 -8.51
CA SER A 5 -10.84 16.04 -9.36
C SER A 5 -10.23 14.67 -9.66
N TYR A 6 -11.01 13.73 -10.20
CA TYR A 6 -10.47 12.42 -10.59
C TYR A 6 -9.34 12.54 -11.64
N GLU A 7 -9.54 13.34 -12.67
CA GLU A 7 -8.57 13.56 -13.75
C GLU A 7 -7.28 14.21 -13.23
N GLU A 8 -7.41 15.18 -12.35
CA GLU A 8 -6.27 15.83 -11.70
C GLU A 8 -5.52 14.86 -10.77
N ARG A 9 -6.25 14.02 -10.02
CA ARG A 9 -5.65 12.96 -9.21
C ARG A 9 -4.89 11.96 -10.06
N LEU A 10 -5.46 11.57 -11.20
CA LEU A 10 -4.82 10.67 -12.15
C LEU A 10 -3.50 11.25 -12.67
N SER A 11 -3.51 12.53 -13.06
CA SER A 11 -2.30 13.25 -13.49
C SER A 11 -1.27 13.31 -12.37
N LYS A 12 -1.66 13.72 -11.16
CA LYS A 12 -0.75 13.80 -10.00
C LYS A 12 -0.22 12.45 -9.56
N TRP A 13 -1.00 11.39 -9.68
CA TRP A 13 -0.53 10.04 -9.38
C TRP A 13 0.52 9.57 -10.38
N ARG A 14 0.30 9.85 -11.67
CA ARG A 14 1.27 9.55 -12.72
C ARG A 14 2.58 10.31 -12.50
N GLU A 15 2.51 11.63 -12.28
CA GLU A 15 3.68 12.46 -11.98
C GLU A 15 4.45 11.93 -10.76
N PHE A 16 3.73 11.48 -9.72
CA PHE A 16 4.34 10.87 -8.56
C PHE A 16 5.08 9.57 -8.90
N ARG A 17 4.48 8.67 -9.69
CA ARG A 17 5.16 7.44 -10.14
C ARG A 17 6.41 7.73 -10.96
N GLU A 18 6.34 8.72 -11.86
CA GLU A 18 7.50 9.17 -12.65
C GLU A 18 8.62 9.72 -11.74
N HIS A 19 8.27 10.42 -10.65
CA HIS A 19 9.26 10.88 -9.67
C HIS A 19 9.97 9.74 -8.95
N LEU A 20 9.25 8.65 -8.62
CA LEU A 20 9.81 7.49 -7.92
C LEU A 20 10.97 6.82 -8.67
N GLU A 21 11.00 6.90 -10.01
CA GLU A 21 12.10 6.35 -10.83
C GLU A 21 13.46 6.98 -10.51
N SER A 22 13.46 8.21 -10.02
CA SER A 22 14.66 8.98 -9.68
C SER A 22 14.89 9.15 -8.18
N SER A 23 13.98 8.62 -7.36
CA SER A 23 14.06 8.77 -5.91
C SER A 23 15.18 7.92 -5.32
N SER A 24 15.88 8.47 -4.33
CA SER A 24 16.85 7.72 -3.53
C SER A 24 16.20 6.81 -2.49
N ASN A 25 14.93 7.04 -2.15
CA ASN A 25 14.18 6.25 -1.19
C ASN A 25 12.67 6.14 -1.58
N PRO A 26 12.38 5.46 -2.70
CA PRO A 26 11.02 5.39 -3.26
C PRO A 26 10.00 4.74 -2.31
N LEU A 27 10.43 3.79 -1.46
CA LEU A 27 9.52 3.16 -0.50
C LEU A 27 9.03 4.17 0.54
N ASN A 28 9.94 4.95 1.12
CA ASN A 28 9.56 5.99 2.06
C ASN A 28 8.68 7.05 1.41
N ASP A 29 8.98 7.45 0.17
CA ASP A 29 8.19 8.47 -0.53
C ASP A 29 6.74 8.00 -0.73
N VAL A 30 6.53 6.73 -1.10
CA VAL A 30 5.20 6.12 -1.19
C VAL A 30 4.48 6.11 0.15
N VAL A 31 5.18 5.78 1.24
CA VAL A 31 4.61 5.82 2.58
C VAL A 31 4.16 7.22 2.96
N GLN A 32 5.03 8.22 2.78
CA GLN A 32 4.69 9.62 3.08
C GLN A 32 3.55 10.13 2.19
N PHE A 33 3.50 9.72 0.93
CA PHE A 33 2.43 10.10 0.01
C PHE A 33 1.06 9.62 0.49
N TYR A 34 0.94 8.34 0.87
CA TYR A 34 -0.33 7.76 1.35
C TYR A 34 -0.67 8.08 2.81
N LYS A 35 0.31 8.55 3.60
CA LYS A 35 0.04 9.10 4.94
C LYS A 35 -0.89 10.30 4.88
N LEU A 36 -0.81 11.09 3.81
CA LEU A 36 -1.66 12.26 3.56
C LEU A 36 -3.06 11.91 3.03
N ALA A 37 -3.36 10.63 2.77
CA ALA A 37 -4.65 10.21 2.24
C ALA A 37 -5.77 10.36 3.29
N PRO A 38 -6.96 10.87 2.90
CA PRO A 38 -8.10 11.03 3.81
C PRO A 38 -8.51 9.67 4.35
N THR A 39 -8.60 9.55 5.67
CA THR A 39 -8.80 8.25 6.32
C THR A 39 -10.27 8.03 6.68
N VAL A 40 -10.84 6.94 6.18
CA VAL A 40 -12.18 6.46 6.56
C VAL A 40 -12.06 5.21 7.44
N SER A 41 -13.12 4.86 8.17
CA SER A 41 -13.10 3.76 9.14
C SER A 41 -12.94 2.39 8.48
N ILE A 42 -13.92 1.96 7.69
CA ILE A 42 -13.91 0.69 6.95
C ILE A 42 -14.50 0.95 5.57
N HIS A 43 -13.79 0.50 4.54
CA HIS A 43 -14.21 0.64 3.15
C HIS A 43 -14.19 -0.69 2.40
N THR A 44 -13.13 -1.47 2.59
CA THR A 44 -12.90 -2.73 1.87
C THR A 44 -12.66 -3.87 2.85
N ASP A 45 -13.21 -5.04 2.57
CA ASP A 45 -12.94 -6.26 3.34
C ASP A 45 -11.58 -6.86 2.94
N PRO A 46 -10.59 -6.88 3.85
CA PRO A 46 -9.26 -7.42 3.56
C PRO A 46 -9.26 -8.95 3.39
N PHE A 47 -10.31 -9.67 3.80
CA PHE A 47 -10.40 -11.12 3.63
C PHE A 47 -11.08 -11.55 2.32
N ASN A 48 -11.68 -10.61 1.59
CA ASN A 48 -12.35 -10.87 0.32
C ASN A 48 -11.63 -10.16 -0.84
N LYS A 49 -10.63 -10.82 -1.42
CA LYS A 49 -9.86 -10.26 -2.56
C LYS A 49 -10.71 -9.79 -3.75
N LYS A 50 -11.92 -10.33 -3.92
CA LYS A 50 -12.83 -9.91 -5.01
C LYS A 50 -13.48 -8.54 -4.77
N SER A 51 -13.46 -8.03 -3.54
CA SER A 51 -14.00 -6.71 -3.20
C SER A 51 -12.95 -5.60 -3.25
N TRP A 52 -11.69 -5.93 -3.55
CA TRP A 52 -10.61 -4.96 -3.53
C TRP A 52 -10.69 -4.07 -4.76
N PRO A 53 -10.69 -2.74 -4.58
CA PRO A 53 -10.71 -1.83 -5.72
C PRO A 53 -9.42 -1.99 -6.53
N GLY A 54 -9.52 -1.85 -7.84
CA GLY A 54 -8.37 -1.67 -8.70
C GLY A 54 -7.69 -0.31 -8.47
N PRO A 55 -6.50 -0.05 -9.07
CA PRO A 55 -5.79 1.22 -8.93
C PRO A 55 -6.63 2.43 -9.33
N TRP A 56 -7.34 2.33 -10.45
CA TRP A 56 -8.18 3.41 -10.97
C TRP A 56 -9.43 3.64 -10.13
N GLU A 57 -10.07 2.56 -9.66
CA GLU A 57 -11.23 2.64 -8.78
C GLU A 57 -10.86 3.28 -7.44
N LEU A 58 -9.74 2.86 -6.85
CA LEU A 58 -9.22 3.44 -5.60
C LEU A 58 -8.96 4.95 -5.74
N LEU A 59 -8.37 5.36 -6.87
CA LEU A 59 -8.20 6.77 -7.20
C LEU A 59 -9.53 7.47 -7.44
N ASN A 60 -10.51 6.85 -8.08
CA ASN A 60 -11.80 7.46 -8.33
C ASN A 60 -12.56 7.70 -7.02
N GLU A 61 -12.68 6.66 -6.19
CA GLU A 61 -13.43 6.65 -4.94
C GLU A 61 -12.85 7.57 -3.87
N ASN A 62 -11.52 7.73 -3.80
CA ASN A 62 -10.83 8.55 -2.80
C ASN A 62 -11.02 8.12 -1.33
N GLN A 63 -11.52 6.91 -1.07
CA GLN A 63 -11.86 6.46 0.28
C GLN A 63 -10.79 5.50 0.79
N TYR A 64 -9.92 5.99 1.68
CA TYR A 64 -8.78 5.22 2.16
C TYR A 64 -8.98 4.78 3.62
N CYS A 65 -9.38 3.53 3.83
CA CYS A 65 -9.14 2.88 5.12
C CYS A 65 -7.68 2.39 5.21
N SER A 66 -7.23 1.91 6.37
CA SER A 66 -5.84 1.43 6.55
C SER A 66 -5.45 0.38 5.51
N PHE A 67 -6.37 -0.50 5.14
CA PHE A 67 -6.15 -1.50 4.10
C PHE A 67 -6.05 -0.88 2.69
N CYS A 68 -6.94 0.06 2.35
CA CYS A 68 -6.91 0.77 1.08
C CYS A 68 -5.60 1.56 0.89
N LYS A 69 -4.99 2.09 1.95
CA LYS A 69 -3.67 2.73 1.87
C LYS A 69 -2.60 1.74 1.43
N ILE A 70 -2.59 0.52 2.00
CA ILE A 70 -1.68 -0.56 1.60
C ILE A 70 -1.91 -0.95 0.13
N LEU A 71 -3.17 -1.05 -0.32
CA LEU A 71 -3.47 -1.28 -1.74
C LEU A 71 -2.93 -0.16 -2.63
N GLY A 72 -3.13 1.10 -2.23
CA GLY A 72 -2.61 2.26 -2.94
C GLY A 72 -1.09 2.24 -3.08
N MET A 73 -0.38 1.92 -1.99
CA MET A 73 1.09 1.76 -2.00
C MET A 73 1.51 0.62 -2.94
N CYS A 74 0.83 -0.54 -2.85
CA CYS A 74 1.10 -1.70 -3.69
C CYS A 74 0.95 -1.36 -5.17
N TYR A 75 -0.19 -0.82 -5.57
CA TYR A 75 -0.46 -0.51 -6.96
C TYR A 75 0.44 0.59 -7.52
N THR A 76 0.76 1.59 -6.70
CA THR A 76 1.69 2.66 -7.09
C THR A 76 3.04 2.05 -7.48
N LEU A 77 3.58 1.19 -6.62
CA LEU A 77 4.87 0.55 -6.84
C LEU A 77 4.82 -0.46 -7.99
N GLN A 78 3.76 -1.28 -8.09
CA GLN A 78 3.62 -2.23 -9.21
C GLN A 78 3.57 -1.55 -10.58
N LEU A 79 3.10 -0.30 -10.65
CA LEU A 79 3.00 0.48 -11.88
C LEU A 79 4.21 1.43 -12.08
N THR A 80 5.24 1.32 -11.26
CA THR A 80 6.51 2.06 -11.40
C THR A 80 7.55 1.13 -12.04
N GLU A 81 8.21 1.58 -13.12
CA GLU A 81 9.08 0.77 -13.95
C GLU A 81 10.27 0.17 -13.17
N SER A 82 10.88 0.95 -12.27
CA SER A 82 11.98 0.48 -11.39
C SER A 82 11.58 -0.65 -10.43
N PHE A 83 10.29 -0.96 -10.33
CA PHE A 83 9.75 -2.05 -9.51
C PHE A 83 9.24 -3.24 -10.34
N ASN A 84 9.34 -3.19 -11.67
CA ASN A 84 8.99 -4.30 -12.53
C ASN A 84 9.76 -5.58 -12.17
N GLY A 85 9.06 -6.71 -12.18
CA GLY A 85 9.62 -8.02 -11.84
C GLY A 85 9.85 -8.27 -10.34
N LYS A 86 9.50 -7.32 -9.45
CA LYS A 86 9.48 -7.56 -8.00
C LYS A 86 8.22 -8.31 -7.59
N THR A 87 8.32 -9.11 -6.54
CA THR A 87 7.17 -9.83 -5.97
C THR A 87 6.50 -8.99 -4.90
N PHE A 88 5.18 -8.82 -5.02
CA PHE A 88 4.37 -8.06 -4.09
C PHE A 88 3.40 -8.96 -3.32
N GLU A 89 3.36 -8.78 -2.01
CA GLU A 89 2.52 -9.55 -1.12
C GLU A 89 1.82 -8.65 -0.10
N ILE A 90 0.53 -8.88 0.13
CA ILE A 90 -0.22 -8.20 1.18
C ILE A 90 -0.39 -9.17 2.35
N ILE A 91 0.16 -8.78 3.49
CA ILE A 91 0.14 -9.55 4.72
C ILE A 91 -0.89 -8.92 5.67
N ILE A 92 -1.80 -9.75 6.16
CA ILE A 92 -2.73 -9.40 7.23
C ILE A 92 -2.21 -10.06 8.50
N GLY A 93 -1.95 -9.26 9.52
CA GLY A 93 -1.47 -9.75 10.80
C GLY A 93 -2.25 -9.16 11.96
N ARG A 94 -1.96 -9.69 13.14
CA ARG A 94 -2.41 -9.14 14.41
C ARG A 94 -1.21 -8.90 15.30
N ASP A 95 -1.10 -7.68 15.81
CA ASP A 95 -0.21 -7.37 16.91
C ASP A 95 -0.85 -7.84 18.22
N MET A 96 -0.22 -8.79 18.89
CA MET A 96 -0.71 -9.36 20.14
C MET A 96 -0.49 -8.45 21.35
N GLU A 97 0.46 -7.51 21.29
CA GLU A 97 0.70 -6.55 22.37
C GLU A 97 -0.38 -5.46 22.36
N ASN A 98 -0.66 -4.91 21.19
CA ASN A 98 -1.65 -3.85 21.01
C ASN A 98 -3.07 -4.36 20.73
N ASN A 99 -3.22 -5.69 20.55
CA ASN A 99 -4.46 -6.35 20.14
C ASN A 99 -5.10 -5.68 18.91
N ALA A 100 -4.26 -5.27 17.96
CA ALA A 100 -4.65 -4.51 16.78
C ALA A 100 -4.39 -5.29 15.50
N ARG A 101 -5.28 -5.16 14.52
CA ARG A 101 -5.04 -5.71 13.18
C ARG A 101 -4.11 -4.79 12.41
N LEU A 102 -3.14 -5.38 11.73
CA LEU A 102 -2.16 -4.70 10.89
C LEU A 102 -2.30 -5.18 9.44
N TYR A 103 -2.02 -4.28 8.52
CA TYR A 103 -1.92 -4.57 7.10
C TYR A 103 -0.54 -4.13 6.64
N LEU A 104 0.19 -5.06 6.02
CA LEU A 104 1.56 -4.84 5.60
C LEU A 104 1.69 -5.16 4.10
N LEU A 105 2.56 -4.41 3.43
CA LEU A 105 2.97 -4.69 2.05
C LEU A 105 4.40 -5.23 2.08
N SER A 106 4.61 -6.44 1.59
CA SER A 106 5.94 -6.97 1.35
C SER A 106 6.32 -6.85 -0.12
N ILE A 107 7.56 -6.40 -0.36
CA ILE A 107 8.17 -6.22 -1.68
C ILE A 107 9.48 -7.00 -1.64
N ASN A 108 9.51 -8.19 -2.22
CA ASN A 108 10.55 -9.19 -2.05
C ASN A 108 10.82 -9.56 -0.56
N LYS A 109 11.62 -8.77 0.15
CA LYS A 109 11.97 -8.94 1.58
C LYS A 109 11.86 -7.65 2.41
N GLU A 110 11.47 -6.56 1.77
CA GLU A 110 11.19 -5.28 2.43
C GLU A 110 9.70 -5.25 2.79
N VAL A 111 9.35 -4.68 3.94
CA VAL A 111 7.98 -4.61 4.44
C VAL A 111 7.61 -3.16 4.74
N ILE A 112 6.40 -2.77 4.37
CA ILE A 112 5.84 -1.44 4.59
C ILE A 112 4.56 -1.58 5.43
N GLY A 113 4.31 -0.64 6.34
CA GLY A 113 3.01 -0.52 7.04
C GLY A 113 3.08 -0.62 8.55
N LEU A 114 4.28 -0.74 9.14
CA LEU A 114 4.48 -0.67 10.59
C LEU A 114 4.69 0.80 10.98
N ASP A 115 3.77 1.39 11.75
CA ASP A 115 3.80 2.80 12.22
C ASP A 115 3.97 3.85 11.12
N ASP A 116 3.37 3.64 9.94
CA ASP A 116 3.62 4.46 8.74
C ASP A 116 5.11 4.54 8.38
N ASN A 117 5.87 3.46 8.57
CA ASN A 117 7.26 3.30 8.15
C ASN A 117 7.46 2.01 7.33
N TYR A 118 8.65 1.87 6.74
CA TYR A 118 9.12 0.63 6.14
C TYR A 118 10.21 0.00 7.01
N VAL A 119 10.15 -1.33 7.15
CA VAL A 119 11.07 -2.16 7.94
C VAL A 119 11.42 -3.41 7.14
N HIS A 120 12.56 -4.04 7.41
CA HIS A 120 12.81 -5.37 6.83
C HIS A 120 11.89 -6.42 7.46
N VAL A 121 11.55 -7.47 6.71
CA VAL A 121 10.71 -8.57 7.24
C VAL A 121 11.32 -9.20 8.50
N ASP A 122 12.66 -9.28 8.55
CA ASP A 122 13.42 -9.83 9.68
C ASP A 122 13.40 -8.91 10.92
N GLN A 123 12.89 -7.69 10.78
CA GLN A 123 12.74 -6.70 11.86
C GLN A 123 11.29 -6.60 12.36
N LEU A 124 10.38 -7.43 11.85
CA LEU A 124 9.01 -7.48 12.35
C LEU A 124 9.03 -7.96 13.82
N PRO A 125 8.34 -7.25 14.74
CA PRO A 125 8.21 -7.70 16.11
C PRO A 125 7.65 -9.12 16.21
N GLU A 126 8.20 -9.92 17.13
CA GLU A 126 7.72 -11.29 17.40
C GLU A 126 6.26 -11.33 17.89
N SER A 127 5.74 -10.19 18.37
CA SER A 127 4.33 -10.03 18.77
C SER A 127 3.35 -10.06 17.59
N ILE A 128 3.83 -9.91 16.35
CA ILE A 128 2.98 -9.92 15.16
C ILE A 128 2.75 -11.36 14.69
N ILE A 129 1.50 -11.79 14.76
CA ILE A 129 1.05 -13.07 14.21
C ILE A 129 0.46 -12.84 12.82
N ILE A 130 1.01 -13.49 11.81
CA ILE A 130 0.47 -13.45 10.44
C ILE A 130 -0.81 -14.30 10.38
N GLU A 131 -1.93 -13.67 10.04
CA GLU A 131 -3.24 -14.32 9.86
C GLU A 131 -3.43 -14.77 8.40
N ARG A 132 -2.98 -13.97 7.43
CA ARG A 132 -3.14 -14.25 6.00
C ARG A 132 -2.07 -13.57 5.16
N ASN A 133 -1.73 -14.17 4.03
CA ASN A 133 -0.89 -13.58 3.00
C ASN A 133 -1.58 -13.72 1.63
N TYR A 134 -1.49 -12.67 0.80
CA TYR A 134 -1.91 -12.69 -0.59
C TYR A 134 -0.80 -12.22 -1.52
N SER A 135 -0.40 -13.09 -2.44
CA SER A 135 0.41 -12.67 -3.59
C SER A 135 -0.42 -11.79 -4.52
N MET A 136 0.15 -10.65 -4.92
CA MET A 136 -0.49 -9.69 -5.81
C MET A 136 -0.13 -10.02 -7.25
N PRO A 137 -1.12 -10.18 -8.15
CA PRO A 137 -0.83 -10.37 -9.56
C PRO A 137 -0.15 -9.11 -10.11
N GLU A 138 0.72 -9.29 -11.12
CA GLU A 138 1.27 -8.15 -11.85
C GLU A 138 0.14 -7.35 -12.50
N LEU A 139 0.23 -6.03 -12.40
CA LEU A 139 -0.65 -5.13 -13.11
C LEU A 139 -0.07 -4.92 -14.52
N GLN A 140 -0.87 -5.22 -15.54
CA GLN A 140 -0.54 -4.99 -16.95
C GLN A 140 -0.88 -3.57 -17.38
#